data_AF-A0A0F7KJZ4-F1
#
_entry.id   AF-A0A0F7KJZ4-F1
#
_cell.length_a   1.000
_cell.length_b   1.000
_cell.length_c   1.000
_cell.angle_alpha   90.00
_cell.angle_beta   90.00
_cell.angle_gamma   90.00
#
_symmetry.space_group_name_H-M   'P 1'
#
loop_
_entity.id
_entity.type
_entity.pdbx_description
1 polymer ?
#
loop_
_entity_poly.entity_id
_entity_poly.type
_entity_poly.pdbx_seq_one_letter_code
_entity_poly.pdbx_strand_id
1 'polypeptide(L)'
;MNQITQLKSYSIRVHKIKDTIQILAFLIILWLLLWLPSVEVHAFSAITRGGYVACTKKEWLEDMFRFSAAKDIYSLQSYLDSRKCIILKEGLLVTVKEFPDLNNIVGFTYRREVIMWANIKALDYRD
;
A
#
# COMPACT_ATOMS: atom_id res chain seq x y z
N MET A 1 26.99 -53.75 -36.42
CA MET A 1 26.65 -52.43 -35.83
C MET A 1 26.29 -52.67 -34.37
N ASN A 2 27.07 -52.13 -33.43
CA ASN A 2 27.11 -52.60 -32.04
C ASN A 2 25.91 -52.07 -31.20
N GLN A 3 25.23 -52.95 -30.48
CA GLN A 3 24.03 -52.66 -29.65
C GLN A 3 24.28 -51.53 -28.63
N ILE A 4 25.51 -51.44 -28.11
CA ILE A 4 25.95 -50.42 -27.16
C ILE A 4 25.93 -49.01 -27.77
N THR A 5 26.25 -48.88 -29.06
CA THR A 5 26.28 -47.60 -29.77
C THR A 5 24.88 -47.04 -30.01
N GLN A 6 23.90 -47.93 -30.22
CA GLN A 6 22.47 -47.57 -30.35
C GLN A 6 21.94 -47.01 -29.02
N LEU A 7 22.13 -47.73 -27.90
CA LEU A 7 21.67 -47.31 -26.57
C LEU A 7 22.22 -45.95 -26.13
N LYS A 8 23.49 -45.66 -26.41
CA LYS A 8 24.12 -44.36 -26.11
C LYS A 8 23.51 -43.22 -26.93
N SER A 9 23.17 -43.47 -28.20
CA SER A 9 22.49 -42.50 -29.06
C SER A 9 21.07 -42.18 -28.56
N TYR A 10 20.33 -43.19 -28.09
CA TYR A 10 19.00 -43.00 -27.50
C TYR A 10 19.05 -42.18 -26.20
N SER A 11 19.98 -42.50 -25.29
CA SER A 11 20.14 -41.78 -24.03
C SER A 11 20.42 -40.28 -24.23
N ILE A 12 21.30 -39.93 -25.17
CA ILE A 12 21.63 -38.53 -25.50
C ILE A 12 20.40 -37.78 -26.06
N ARG A 13 19.59 -38.43 -26.90
CA ARG A 13 18.36 -37.82 -27.44
C ARG A 13 17.34 -37.57 -26.34
N VAL A 14 17.16 -38.50 -25.41
CA VAL A 14 16.22 -38.36 -24.29
C VAL A 14 16.64 -37.21 -23.37
N HIS A 15 17.95 -37.07 -23.08
CA HIS A 15 18.46 -35.97 -22.27
C HIS A 15 18.19 -34.61 -22.93
N LYS A 16 18.46 -34.49 -24.25
CA LYS A 16 18.22 -33.28 -25.02
C LYS A 16 16.73 -32.88 -25.07
N ILE A 17 15.82 -33.86 -25.14
CA ILE A 17 14.37 -33.62 -25.10
C ILE A 17 13.95 -33.07 -23.73
N LYS A 18 14.46 -33.67 -22.64
CA LYS A 18 14.19 -33.20 -21.27
C LYS A 18 14.63 -31.74 -21.07
N ASP A 19 15.83 -31.39 -21.52
CA ASP A 19 16.35 -30.02 -21.40
C ASP A 19 15.51 -29.02 -22.21
N THR A 20 15.06 -29.42 -23.40
CA THR A 20 14.20 -28.59 -24.26
C THR A 20 12.83 -28.33 -23.60
N ILE A 21 12.24 -29.36 -22.98
CA ILE A 21 10.98 -29.22 -22.23
C ILE A 21 11.16 -28.29 -21.03
N GLN A 22 12.27 -28.43 -20.31
CA GLN A 22 12.58 -27.57 -19.16
C GLN A 22 12.66 -26.09 -19.58
N ILE A 23 13.36 -25.79 -20.66
CA ILE A 23 13.49 -24.43 -21.20
C ILE A 23 12.12 -23.88 -21.64
N LEU A 24 11.32 -24.68 -22.34
CA LEU A 24 9.98 -24.30 -22.77
C LEU A 24 9.08 -23.98 -21.58
N ALA A 25 9.11 -24.79 -20.52
CA ALA A 25 8.35 -24.56 -19.30
C ALA A 25 8.76 -23.22 -18.64
N PHE A 26 10.06 -22.92 -18.56
CA PHE A 26 10.54 -21.64 -18.04
C PHE A 26 10.07 -20.44 -18.88
N LEU A 27 10.12 -20.55 -20.21
CA LEU A 27 9.66 -19.49 -21.10
C LEU A 27 8.15 -19.25 -20.99
N ILE A 28 7.35 -20.32 -20.84
CA ILE A 28 5.90 -20.22 -20.63
C ILE A 28 5.58 -19.52 -19.31
N ILE A 29 6.28 -19.88 -18.23
CA ILE A 29 6.08 -19.27 -16.90
C ILE A 29 6.48 -17.78 -16.93
N LEU A 30 7.60 -17.44 -17.57
CA LEU A 30 8.04 -16.05 -17.71
C LEU A 30 7.04 -15.22 -18.51
N TRP A 31 6.50 -15.79 -19.59
CA TRP A 31 5.47 -15.14 -20.41
C TRP A 31 4.16 -14.93 -19.64
N LEU A 32 3.73 -15.92 -18.84
CA LEU A 32 2.58 -15.81 -17.93
C LEU A 32 2.78 -14.71 -16.87
N LEU A 33 3.98 -14.59 -16.30
CA LEU A 33 4.32 -13.53 -15.34
C LEU A 33 4.29 -12.14 -15.98
N LEU A 34 4.73 -12.03 -17.24
CA LEU A 34 4.67 -10.78 -18.02
C LEU A 34 3.24 -10.35 -18.38
N TRP A 35 2.28 -11.28 -18.34
CA TRP A 35 0.86 -11.03 -18.58
C TRP A 35 0.08 -10.63 -17.34
N LEU A 36 0.71 -10.57 -16.16
CA LEU A 36 0.03 -10.06 -14.98
C LEU A 36 -0.30 -8.58 -15.22
N PRO A 37 -1.60 -8.19 -15.23
CA PRO A 37 -1.95 -6.78 -15.29
C PRO A 37 -1.30 -6.10 -14.10
N SER A 38 -0.61 -4.98 -14.37
CA SER A 38 -0.11 -4.11 -13.30
C SER A 38 -1.28 -3.80 -12.38
N VAL A 39 -1.19 -4.20 -11.11
CA VAL A 39 -2.21 -3.86 -10.12
C VAL A 39 -2.14 -2.34 -9.96
N GLU A 40 -3.03 -1.63 -10.65
CA GLU A 40 -3.22 -0.21 -10.44
C GLU A 40 -3.77 -0.04 -9.02
N VAL A 41 -2.92 0.40 -8.10
CA VAL A 41 -3.37 0.84 -6.78
C VAL A 41 -4.25 2.05 -7.02
N HIS A 42 -5.57 1.86 -7.03
CA HIS A 42 -6.54 2.93 -7.16
C HIS A 42 -6.30 3.97 -6.08
N ALA A 43 -5.68 5.07 -6.47
CA ALA A 43 -5.44 6.21 -5.61
C ALA A 43 -6.79 6.93 -5.42
N PHE A 44 -7.48 6.63 -4.32
CA PHE A 44 -8.75 7.26 -4.02
C PHE A 44 -8.53 8.71 -3.60
N SER A 45 -9.10 9.66 -4.33
CA SER A 45 -9.03 11.09 -4.00
C SER A 45 -10.12 11.49 -3.03
N ALA A 46 -9.80 12.37 -2.09
CA ALA A 46 -10.77 12.94 -1.15
C ALA A 46 -10.48 14.41 -0.91
N ILE A 47 -11.43 15.13 -0.33
CA ILE A 47 -11.27 16.55 0.02
C ILE A 47 -11.32 16.72 1.53
N THR A 48 -10.40 17.48 2.10
CA THR A 48 -10.37 17.70 3.54
C THR A 48 -11.54 18.56 4.00
N ARG A 49 -12.14 18.18 5.14
CA ARG A 49 -13.06 19.01 5.91
C ARG A 49 -12.28 19.79 6.97
N GLY A 50 -12.65 21.06 7.17
CA GLY A 50 -11.98 21.93 8.13
C GLY A 50 -12.24 21.54 9.59
N GLY A 51 -11.32 21.93 10.48
CA GLY A 51 -11.51 21.82 11.93
C GLY A 51 -11.19 20.44 12.53
N TYR A 52 -10.86 19.46 11.70
CA TYR A 52 -10.37 18.16 12.14
C TYR A 52 -8.87 18.17 12.41
N VAL A 53 -8.43 17.30 13.32
CA VAL A 53 -7.00 17.09 13.58
C VAL A 53 -6.45 16.03 12.63
N ALA A 54 -5.26 16.26 12.09
CA ALA A 54 -4.45 15.27 11.41
C ALA A 54 -3.05 15.18 12.04
N CYS A 55 -2.54 13.98 12.23
CA CYS A 55 -1.23 13.73 12.84
C CYS A 55 -0.31 12.96 11.89
N THR A 56 0.99 13.18 11.98
CA THR A 56 1.97 12.46 11.13
C THR A 56 2.20 11.01 11.59
N LYS A 57 1.79 10.67 12.81
CA LYS A 57 1.74 9.29 13.31
C LYS A 57 0.34 8.93 13.78
N LYS A 58 -0.07 7.70 13.52
CA LYS A 58 -1.36 7.15 13.95
C LYS A 58 -1.53 7.15 15.46
N GLU A 59 -0.50 6.72 16.18
CA GLU A 59 -0.45 6.71 17.66
C GLU A 59 -0.72 8.10 18.26
N TRP A 60 -0.22 9.16 17.62
CA TRP A 60 -0.46 10.52 18.09
C TRP A 60 -1.90 10.97 17.88
N LEU A 61 -2.56 10.50 16.83
CA LEU A 61 -3.99 10.75 16.66
C LEU A 61 -4.82 10.01 17.72
N GLU A 62 -4.43 8.77 18.05
CA GLU A 62 -5.07 8.01 19.12
C GLU A 62 -4.89 8.68 20.49
N ASP A 63 -3.70 9.21 20.77
CA ASP A 63 -3.45 10.05 21.94
C ASP A 63 -4.37 11.28 21.96
N MET A 64 -4.55 11.97 20.82
CA MET A 64 -5.48 13.11 20.72
C MET A 64 -6.92 12.70 21.06
N PHE A 65 -7.38 11.52 20.62
CA PHE A 65 -8.69 11.01 21.01
C PHE A 65 -8.79 10.73 22.52
N ARG A 66 -7.75 10.15 23.13
CA ARG A 66 -7.68 9.91 24.57
C ARG A 66 -7.69 11.21 25.36
N PHE A 67 -6.86 12.18 24.99
CA PHE A 67 -6.82 13.49 25.64
C PHE A 67 -8.15 14.23 25.50
N SER A 68 -8.78 14.18 24.33
CA SER A 68 -10.11 14.75 24.12
C SER A 68 -11.16 14.09 25.00
N ALA A 69 -11.15 12.76 25.14
CA ALA A 69 -12.08 12.04 26.02
C ALA A 69 -11.87 12.37 27.50
N ALA A 70 -10.60 12.54 27.91
CA ALA A 70 -10.21 12.95 29.26
C ALA A 70 -10.35 14.45 29.52
N LYS A 71 -10.71 15.26 28.50
CA LYS A 71 -10.71 16.74 28.54
C LYS A 71 -9.35 17.35 28.91
N ASP A 72 -8.26 16.68 28.57
CA ASP A 72 -6.90 17.16 28.80
C ASP A 72 -6.46 18.12 27.68
N ILE A 73 -6.85 19.38 27.84
CA ILE A 73 -6.56 20.45 26.88
C ILE A 73 -5.06 20.74 26.79
N TYR A 74 -4.31 20.62 27.89
CA TYR A 74 -2.88 20.90 27.91
C TYR A 74 -2.10 19.90 27.04
N SER A 75 -2.43 18.62 27.14
CA SER A 75 -1.81 17.58 26.31
C SER A 75 -2.19 17.72 24.83
N LEU A 76 -3.46 18.05 24.54
CA LEU A 76 -3.90 18.36 23.17
C LEU A 76 -3.08 19.51 22.57
N GLN A 77 -2.97 20.62 23.29
CA GLN A 77 -2.28 21.81 22.81
C GLN A 77 -0.78 21.54 22.60
N SER A 78 -0.15 20.79 23.50
CA SER A 78 1.26 20.39 23.37
C SER A 78 1.54 19.65 22.06
N TYR A 79 0.63 18.79 21.60
CA TYR A 79 0.78 18.07 20.33
C TYR A 79 0.63 18.98 19.11
N LEU A 80 -0.23 19.99 19.18
CA LEU A 80 -0.38 21.00 18.13
C LEU A 80 0.84 21.93 18.10
N ASP A 81 1.30 22.41 19.25
CA ASP A 81 2.44 23.33 19.37
C ASP A 81 3.75 22.67 18.91
N SER A 82 3.92 21.37 19.21
CA SER A 82 5.07 20.58 18.75
C SER A 82 4.97 20.13 17.28
N ARG A 83 3.90 20.50 16.56
CA ARG A 83 3.63 20.12 15.17
C ARG A 83 3.58 18.61 14.94
N LYS A 84 3.30 17.83 15.99
CA LYS A 84 2.98 16.39 15.88
C LYS A 84 1.67 16.19 15.13
N CYS A 85 0.72 17.09 15.40
CA CYS A 85 -0.56 17.17 14.75
C CYS A 85 -0.83 18.59 14.26
N ILE A 86 -1.69 18.72 13.27
CA ILE A 86 -2.15 19.99 12.72
C ILE A 86 -3.67 20.00 12.62
N ILE A 87 -4.24 21.20 12.60
CA ILE A 87 -5.64 21.39 12.25
C ILE A 87 -5.75 21.45 10.73
N LEU A 88 -6.61 20.62 10.17
CA LEU A 88 -6.88 20.57 8.75
C LEU A 88 -7.64 21.80 8.30
N LYS A 89 -7.18 22.36 7.19
CA LYS A 89 -7.93 23.34 6.41
C LYS A 89 -8.90 22.62 5.49
N GLU A 90 -10.05 23.22 5.27
CA GLU A 90 -11.04 22.71 4.34
C GLU A 90 -10.58 22.87 2.88
N GLY A 91 -11.03 21.97 2.00
CA GLY A 91 -10.92 22.13 0.56
C GLY A 91 -9.59 21.64 -0.05
N LEU A 92 -8.73 20.96 0.72
CA LEU A 92 -7.49 20.40 0.17
C LEU A 92 -7.79 19.06 -0.49
N LEU A 93 -7.43 18.94 -1.77
CA LEU A 93 -7.43 17.67 -2.48
C LEU A 93 -6.30 16.78 -1.96
N VAL A 94 -6.65 15.63 -1.41
CA VAL A 94 -5.72 14.64 -0.85
C VAL A 94 -5.91 13.28 -1.50
N THR A 95 -4.89 12.44 -1.38
CA THR A 95 -4.92 11.05 -1.86
C THR A 95 -4.93 10.12 -0.66
N VAL A 96 -5.96 9.29 -0.54
CA VAL A 96 -6.03 8.22 0.46
C VAL A 96 -4.97 7.18 0.12
N LYS A 97 -4.17 6.82 1.12
CA LYS A 97 -3.16 5.77 1.05
C LYS A 97 -3.53 4.55 1.88
N GLU A 98 -4.24 4.77 2.97
CA GLU A 98 -4.69 3.70 3.85
C GLU A 98 -6.17 3.90 4.15
N PHE A 99 -6.96 2.87 3.83
CA PHE A 99 -8.39 2.86 4.10
C PHE A 99 -8.66 2.84 5.60
N PRO A 100 -9.81 3.40 6.02
CA PRO A 100 -10.19 3.45 7.42
C PRO A 100 -10.23 2.07 8.05
N ASP A 101 -9.58 1.95 9.20
CA ASP A 101 -9.67 0.77 10.06
C ASP A 101 -10.90 0.81 10.97
N LEU A 102 -11.04 -0.17 11.86
CA LEU A 102 -12.14 -0.23 12.84
C LEU A 102 -12.20 1.00 13.76
N ASN A 103 -11.09 1.73 13.91
CA ASN A 103 -11.00 2.96 14.71
C ASN A 103 -11.44 4.20 13.92
N ASN A 104 -11.94 4.03 12.69
CA ASN A 104 -12.29 5.12 11.77
C ASN A 104 -11.10 6.06 11.51
N ILE A 105 -9.88 5.54 11.47
CA ILE A 105 -8.67 6.32 11.18
C ILE A 105 -8.24 6.06 9.75
N VAL A 106 -8.12 7.12 8.95
CA VAL A 106 -7.70 7.08 7.55
C VAL A 106 -6.31 7.71 7.39
N GLY A 107 -5.49 7.10 6.54
CA GLY A 107 -4.19 7.64 6.12
C GLY A 107 -4.29 8.29 4.74
N PHE A 108 -3.87 9.55 4.62
CA PHE A 108 -3.87 10.28 3.35
C PHE A 108 -2.60 11.11 3.16
N THR A 109 -2.30 11.49 1.93
CA THR A 109 -1.19 12.38 1.60
C THR A 109 -1.69 13.61 0.87
N TYR A 110 -1.02 14.74 1.11
CA TYR A 110 -1.12 15.93 0.29
C TYR A 110 0.15 16.02 -0.57
N ARG A 111 -0.02 16.17 -1.90
CA ARG A 111 1.08 16.33 -2.88
C ARG A 111 2.25 15.32 -2.78
N ARG A 112 1.98 14.10 -2.25
CA ARG A 112 2.94 12.98 -2.11
C ARG A 112 4.05 13.16 -1.07
N GLU A 113 3.85 14.00 -0.06
CA GLU A 113 4.90 14.29 0.94
C GLU A 113 4.95 13.27 2.08
N VAL A 114 3.93 13.27 2.96
CA VAL A 114 3.90 12.51 4.20
C VAL A 114 2.50 11.95 4.41
N ILE A 115 2.41 10.71 4.89
CA ILE A 115 1.12 10.12 5.30
C ILE A 115 0.69 10.81 6.59
N MET A 116 -0.48 11.40 6.55
CA MET A 116 -1.15 12.00 7.68
C MET A 116 -2.38 11.18 8.03
N TRP A 117 -2.61 11.07 9.32
CA TRP A 117 -3.64 10.26 9.92
C TRP A 117 -4.70 11.17 10.50
N ALA A 118 -5.95 10.99 10.09
CA ALA A 118 -7.09 11.71 10.66
C ALA A 118 -8.28 10.76 10.85
N ASN A 119 -9.30 11.25 11.54
CA ASN A 119 -10.59 10.57 11.55
C ASN A 119 -11.19 10.54 10.13
N ILE A 120 -11.88 9.46 9.76
CA ILE A 120 -12.54 9.32 8.45
C ILE A 120 -13.47 10.50 8.12
N LYS A 121 -14.12 11.09 9.14
CA LYS A 121 -15.02 12.24 8.98
C LYS A 121 -14.28 13.53 8.59
N ALA A 122 -12.95 13.54 8.67
CA ALA A 122 -12.12 14.65 8.20
C ALA A 122 -12.00 14.69 6.67
N LEU A 123 -12.45 13.65 5.97
CA LEU A 123 -12.40 13.56 4.52
C LEU A 123 -13.81 13.49 3.93
N ASP A 124 -13.99 14.19 2.82
CA ASP A 124 -15.15 14.13 1.96
C ASP A 124 -14.79 13.34 0.71
N TYR A 125 -15.33 12.13 0.63
CA TYR A 125 -15.19 11.25 -0.51
C TYR A 125 -16.32 11.61 -1.48
N ARG A 126 -16.02 12.48 -2.44
CA ARG A 126 -16.97 12.76 -3.51
C ARG A 126 -17.01 11.56 -4.44
N ASP A 127 -18.21 11.06 -4.71
CA ASP A 127 -18.49 10.10 -5.79
C ASP A 127 -18.25 10.73 -7.16
#